data_AF-A0A7C1HF92-F1
#
_entry.id   AF-A0A7C1HF92-F1
#
_cell.length_a   1.000
_cell.length_b   1.000
_cell.length_c   1.000
_cell.angle_alpha   90.00
_cell.angle_beta   90.00
_cell.angle_gamma   90.00
#
_symmetry.space_group_name_H-M   'P 1'
#
loop_
_entity.id
_entity.type
_entity.pdbx_description
1 polymer ?
#
loop_
_entity_poly.entity_id
_entity_poly.type
_entity_poly.pdbx_seq_one_letter_code
_entity_poly.pdbx_strand_id
1 'polypeptide(L)'
;MTTEMSGGLDMTDGSLPRRQWGSYLPFIVAFAMLAALSFVISFPLFRPLAWSALLSFFSYPLYKVLYSRAFSERWSNLAAGITTAAILLLLVVPAGLMGTLIAREGIKVYGRVADLLLHLEGSEVPTMMDFLPESLTVRLEPFMEHFKFIGDSIRQAGRWLAVWIASVSRGFLGNAFRMIYQLIIITVASFYMLRDGHKILGYIKEILPLPSEEREDLFGKARQILEAVVYGITFTAGIQATLGGLGWW
;
A
#
# COMPACT_ATOMS: atom_id res chain seq x y z
N MET A 1 80.08 45.58 -29.95
CA MET A 1 79.46 45.20 -31.23
C MET A 1 78.93 43.79 -31.04
N THR A 2 77.85 43.48 -30.31
CA THR A 2 76.51 44.10 -30.15
C THR A 2 75.79 44.29 -31.48
N THR A 3 75.11 43.23 -31.92
CA THR A 3 74.02 43.32 -32.90
C THR A 3 72.82 42.62 -32.28
N GLU A 4 71.86 43.45 -31.88
CA GLU A 4 70.62 43.06 -31.24
C GLU A 4 69.72 42.27 -32.21
N MET A 5 69.23 41.12 -31.77
CA MET A 5 68.09 40.46 -32.40
C MET A 5 66.81 41.10 -31.89
N SER A 6 66.32 42.10 -32.64
CA SER A 6 64.95 42.61 -32.51
C SER A 6 63.99 41.63 -33.20
N GLY A 7 63.48 40.67 -32.43
CA GLY A 7 62.38 39.78 -32.82
C GLY A 7 61.10 40.23 -32.15
N GLY A 8 60.16 40.74 -32.94
CA GLY A 8 58.91 41.36 -32.50
C GLY A 8 58.09 40.50 -31.54
N LEU A 9 57.67 41.11 -30.43
CA LEU A 9 56.63 40.60 -29.56
C LEU A 9 55.27 40.92 -30.21
N ASP A 10 54.80 39.97 -31.01
CA ASP A 10 53.43 39.97 -31.53
C ASP A 10 52.47 39.66 -30.36
N MET A 11 51.84 40.71 -29.82
CA MET A 11 50.82 40.60 -28.79
C MET A 11 49.53 40.04 -29.41
N THR A 12 49.50 38.72 -29.61
CA THR A 12 48.30 38.00 -30.02
C THR A 12 47.40 37.75 -28.82
N ASP A 13 46.49 38.69 -28.62
CA ASP A 13 45.09 38.52 -28.19
C ASP A 13 44.74 37.21 -27.46
N GLY A 14 45.02 37.18 -26.17
CA GLY A 14 44.54 36.16 -25.24
C GLY A 14 43.04 36.32 -24.96
N SER A 15 42.21 36.06 -25.96
CA SER A 15 40.76 35.94 -25.77
C SER A 15 40.46 34.73 -24.88
N LEU A 16 40.21 34.98 -23.60
CA LEU A 16 39.78 33.98 -22.64
C LEU A 16 38.56 33.22 -23.21
N PRO A 17 38.57 31.87 -23.27
CA PRO A 17 37.46 31.11 -23.81
C PRO A 17 36.21 31.43 -23.01
N ARG A 18 35.25 32.12 -23.66
CA ARG A 18 33.94 32.42 -23.09
C ARG A 18 33.27 31.12 -22.68
N ARG A 19 33.27 30.91 -21.36
CA ARG A 19 32.65 29.87 -20.56
C ARG A 19 31.32 29.38 -21.19
N GLN A 20 31.39 28.30 -21.97
CA GLN A 20 30.24 27.65 -22.63
C GLN A 20 29.26 26.94 -21.67
N TRP A 21 29.34 27.23 -20.37
CA TRP A 21 28.52 26.61 -19.32
C TRP A 21 27.03 26.95 -19.46
N GLY A 22 26.68 28.02 -20.18
CA GLY A 22 25.29 28.41 -20.44
C GLY A 22 24.52 27.39 -21.31
N SER A 23 25.20 26.68 -22.22
CA SER A 23 24.55 25.72 -23.12
C SER A 23 24.29 24.36 -22.47
N TYR A 24 25.07 23.99 -21.45
CA TYR A 24 24.89 22.74 -20.70
C TYR A 24 23.87 22.88 -19.56
N LEU A 25 23.59 24.11 -19.11
CA LEU A 25 22.58 24.39 -18.07
C LEU A 25 21.20 23.79 -18.39
N PRO A 26 20.59 23.98 -19.59
CA PRO A 26 19.29 23.39 -19.90
C PRO A 26 19.35 21.86 -19.95
N PHE A 27 20.47 21.28 -20.40
CA PHE A 27 20.66 19.83 -20.43
C PHE A 27 20.77 19.24 -19.02
N ILE A 28 21.51 19.89 -18.12
CA ILE A 28 21.63 19.48 -16.71
C ILE A 28 20.28 19.62 -16.00
N VAL A 29 19.55 20.70 -16.24
CA VAL A 29 18.20 20.90 -15.67
C VAL A 29 17.24 19.83 -16.19
N ALA A 30 17.22 19.56 -17.49
CA ALA A 30 16.40 18.51 -18.07
C ALA A 30 16.76 17.12 -17.52
N PHE A 31 18.05 16.81 -17.41
CA PHE A 31 18.53 15.56 -16.83
C PHE A 31 18.15 15.43 -15.35
N ALA A 32 18.35 16.49 -14.56
CA ALA A 32 17.97 16.52 -13.15
C ALA A 32 16.44 16.38 -12.99
N MET A 33 15.65 16.99 -13.87
CA MET A 33 14.20 16.87 -13.87
C MET A 33 13.74 15.45 -14.21
N LEU A 34 14.34 14.83 -15.23
CA LEU A 34 14.08 13.42 -15.59
C LEU A 34 14.51 12.46 -14.47
N ALA A 35 15.67 12.70 -13.87
CA ALA A 35 16.16 11.91 -12.74
C ALA A 35 15.25 12.05 -11.52
N ALA A 36 14.80 13.27 -11.19
CA ALA A 36 13.86 13.53 -10.13
C ALA A 36 12.50 12.85 -10.39
N LEU A 37 11.98 12.95 -11.62
CA LEU A 37 10.72 12.31 -11.99
C LEU A 37 10.81 10.79 -11.94
N SER A 38 11.90 10.21 -12.44
CA SER A 38 12.21 8.78 -12.34
C SER A 38 12.28 8.33 -10.88
N PHE A 39 12.94 9.13 -10.01
CA PHE A 39 13.02 8.83 -8.59
C PHE A 39 11.65 8.88 -7.91
N VAL A 40 10.83 9.89 -8.19
CA VAL A 40 9.47 10.02 -7.63
C VAL A 40 8.56 8.87 -8.06
N ILE A 41 8.65 8.44 -9.32
CA ILE A 41 7.86 7.32 -9.85
C ILE A 41 8.36 5.98 -9.28
N SER A 42 9.67 5.84 -9.08
CA SER A 42 10.27 4.61 -8.54
C SER A 42 10.13 4.50 -7.02
N PHE A 43 10.07 5.62 -6.30
CA PHE A 43 9.93 5.67 -4.84
C PHE A 43 8.79 4.79 -4.29
N PRO A 44 7.55 4.82 -4.84
CA PRO A 44 6.48 3.97 -4.38
C PRO A 44 6.70 2.46 -4.63
N LEU A 45 7.66 2.05 -5.46
CA LEU A 45 8.01 0.64 -5.69
C LEU A 45 8.83 0.05 -4.52
N PHE A 46 9.56 0.86 -3.77
CA PHE A 46 10.31 0.38 -2.60
C PHE A 46 9.40 -0.21 -1.53
N ARG A 47 8.18 0.33 -1.37
CA ARG A 47 7.20 -0.20 -0.41
C ARG A 47 6.79 -1.65 -0.75
N PRO A 48 6.25 -1.96 -1.95
CA PRO A 48 6.03 -3.33 -2.41
C PRO A 48 7.26 -4.23 -2.33
N LEU A 49 8.45 -3.73 -2.68
CA LEU A 49 9.69 -4.50 -2.61
C LEU A 49 10.09 -4.86 -1.17
N ALA A 50 9.88 -3.96 -0.21
CA ALA A 50 10.11 -4.26 1.19
C ALA A 50 9.11 -5.31 1.71
N TRP A 51 7.84 -5.20 1.33
CA TRP A 51 6.83 -6.21 1.65
C TRP A 51 7.14 -7.56 1.01
N SER A 52 7.61 -7.60 -0.24
CA SER A 52 8.00 -8.84 -0.89
C SER A 52 9.23 -9.46 -0.24
N ALA A 53 10.19 -8.66 0.21
CA ALA A 53 11.35 -9.12 0.96
C ALA A 53 10.95 -9.82 2.27
N LEU A 54 10.09 -9.16 3.06
CA LEU A 54 9.58 -9.71 4.31
C LEU A 54 8.76 -10.98 4.07
N LEU A 55 7.87 -10.96 3.08
CA LEU A 55 7.04 -12.11 2.72
C LEU A 55 7.89 -13.30 2.25
N SER A 56 8.94 -13.04 1.47
CA SER A 56 9.87 -14.07 1.00
C SER A 56 10.68 -14.64 2.15
N PHE A 57 11.14 -13.80 3.09
CA PHE A 57 11.83 -14.24 4.28
C PHE A 57 10.93 -15.11 5.17
N PHE A 58 9.68 -14.68 5.40
CA PHE A 58 8.67 -15.44 6.13
C PHE A 58 8.36 -16.79 5.47
N SER A 59 8.29 -16.81 4.14
CA SER A 59 7.96 -18.01 3.36
C SER A 59 9.16 -18.91 3.07
N TYR A 60 10.39 -18.46 3.38
CA TYR A 60 11.61 -19.21 3.18
C TYR A 60 11.66 -20.57 3.90
N PRO A 61 11.26 -20.71 5.18
CA PRO A 61 11.20 -22.02 5.83
C PRO A 61 10.20 -22.97 5.15
N LEU A 62 9.03 -22.46 4.72
CA LEU A 62 8.05 -23.24 3.97
C LEU A 62 8.61 -23.69 2.61
N TYR A 63 9.28 -22.78 1.90
CA TYR A 63 9.98 -23.08 0.65
C TYR A 63 11.05 -24.16 0.85
N LYS A 64 11.86 -24.08 1.90
CA LYS A 64 12.91 -25.07 2.18
C LYS A 64 12.35 -26.45 2.51
N VAL A 65 11.23 -26.54 3.24
CA VAL A 65 10.54 -27.80 3.54
C VAL A 65 9.94 -28.41 2.26
N LEU A 66 9.37 -27.58 1.39
CA LEU A 66 8.84 -28.04 0.10
C LEU A 66 9.96 -28.47 -0.86
N TYR A 67 11.05 -27.70 -0.89
CA TYR A 67 12.26 -27.96 -1.67
C TYR A 67 12.94 -29.27 -1.25
N SER A 68 13.06 -29.55 0.06
CA SER A 68 13.70 -30.77 0.56
C SER A 68 12.83 -32.02 0.42
N ARG A 69 11.50 -31.88 0.43
CA ARG A 69 10.57 -33.02 0.45
C ARG A 69 10.02 -33.39 -0.92
N ALA A 70 9.98 -32.47 -1.89
CA ALA A 70 9.27 -32.69 -3.15
C ALA A 70 10.17 -32.78 -4.40
N PHE A 71 11.26 -32.02 -4.55
CA PHE A 71 11.97 -31.97 -5.83
C PHE A 71 13.49 -31.77 -5.70
N SER A 72 14.22 -32.87 -5.85
CA SER A 72 15.66 -32.94 -6.15
C SER A 72 15.99 -32.03 -7.35
N GLU A 73 16.96 -31.11 -7.13
CA GLU A 73 17.82 -30.27 -8.01
C GLU A 73 17.34 -29.78 -9.40
N ARG A 74 16.48 -30.50 -10.11
CA ARG A 74 16.23 -30.31 -11.54
C ARG A 74 15.01 -29.42 -11.86
N TRP A 75 14.19 -29.08 -10.86
CA TRP A 75 12.88 -28.40 -11.02
C TRP A 75 12.71 -27.14 -10.14
N SER A 76 13.82 -26.44 -9.84
CA SER A 76 13.83 -25.20 -9.01
C SER A 76 12.79 -24.16 -9.44
N ASN A 77 12.57 -23.99 -10.76
CA ASN A 77 11.60 -23.04 -11.30
C ASN A 77 10.15 -23.41 -11.00
N LEU A 78 9.81 -24.70 -10.96
CA LEU A 78 8.45 -25.18 -10.69
C LEU A 78 8.16 -25.16 -9.19
N ALA A 79 9.14 -25.48 -8.34
CA ALA A 79 8.99 -25.37 -6.90
C ALA A 79 8.72 -23.92 -6.47
N ALA A 80 9.53 -22.96 -6.95
CA ALA A 80 9.31 -21.54 -6.69
C ALA A 80 7.93 -21.07 -7.18
N GLY A 81 7.53 -21.50 -8.39
CA GLY A 81 6.23 -21.13 -8.98
C GLY A 81 5.05 -21.64 -8.18
N ILE A 82 5.12 -22.89 -7.72
CA ILE A 82 4.07 -23.50 -6.88
C ILE A 82 4.01 -22.82 -5.51
N THR A 83 5.14 -22.53 -4.86
CA THR A 83 5.12 -21.79 -3.58
C THR A 83 4.56 -20.39 -3.73
N THR A 84 4.93 -19.66 -4.77
CA THR A 84 4.37 -18.33 -5.00
C THR A 84 2.89 -18.42 -5.35
N ALA A 85 2.46 -19.35 -6.19
CA ALA A 85 1.04 -19.56 -6.49
C ALA A 85 0.23 -19.93 -5.23
N ALA A 86 0.78 -20.76 -4.34
CA ALA A 86 0.16 -21.11 -3.07
C ALA A 86 0.03 -19.88 -2.14
N ILE A 87 1.08 -19.06 -2.02
CA ILE A 87 1.05 -17.81 -1.24
C ILE A 87 0.03 -16.83 -1.83
N LEU A 88 0.01 -16.70 -3.16
CA LEU A 88 -0.90 -15.83 -3.89
C LEU A 88 -2.36 -16.26 -3.67
N LEU A 89 -2.66 -17.55 -3.79
CA LEU A 89 -3.98 -18.10 -3.47
C LEU A 89 -4.36 -17.85 -2.01
N LEU A 90 -3.45 -18.12 -1.08
CA LEU A 90 -3.67 -17.92 0.35
C LEU A 90 -3.92 -16.46 0.70
N LEU A 91 -3.40 -15.51 -0.06
CA LEU A 91 -3.60 -14.07 0.17
C LEU A 91 -4.85 -13.52 -0.56
N VAL A 92 -5.02 -13.88 -1.84
CA VAL A 92 -6.06 -13.32 -2.72
C VAL A 92 -7.43 -13.93 -2.46
N VAL A 93 -7.51 -15.24 -2.20
CA VAL A 93 -8.79 -15.92 -1.96
C VAL A 93 -9.51 -15.35 -0.73
N PRO A 94 -8.91 -15.28 0.47
CA PRO A 94 -9.60 -14.73 1.64
C PRO A 94 -9.88 -13.23 1.50
N ALA A 95 -8.97 -12.46 0.91
CA ALA A 95 -9.21 -11.03 0.64
C ALA A 95 -10.39 -10.83 -0.30
N GLY A 96 -10.48 -11.64 -1.37
CA GLY A 96 -11.60 -11.63 -2.31
C GLY A 96 -12.91 -12.03 -1.65
N LEU A 97 -12.94 -13.12 -0.88
CA LEU A 97 -14.12 -13.57 -0.13
C LEU A 97 -14.61 -12.47 0.82
N MET A 98 -13.72 -11.91 1.64
CA MET A 98 -14.06 -10.80 2.54
C MET A 98 -14.57 -9.58 1.79
N GLY A 99 -13.91 -9.21 0.68
CA GLY A 99 -14.34 -8.11 -0.18
C GLY A 99 -15.75 -8.33 -0.73
N THR A 100 -16.08 -9.55 -1.17
CA THR A 100 -17.44 -9.87 -1.67
C THR A 100 -18.48 -9.86 -0.56
N LEU A 101 -18.14 -10.34 0.65
CA LEU A 101 -19.05 -10.33 1.80
C LEU A 101 -19.36 -8.89 2.21
N ILE A 102 -18.33 -8.05 2.35
CA ILE A 102 -18.48 -6.62 2.69
C ILE A 102 -19.27 -5.89 1.60
N ALA A 103 -18.98 -6.14 0.32
CA ALA A 103 -19.71 -5.51 -0.77
C ALA A 103 -21.20 -5.89 -0.75
N ARG A 104 -21.51 -7.18 -0.56
CA ARG A 104 -22.89 -7.66 -0.48
C ARG A 104 -23.64 -7.06 0.71
N GLU A 105 -23.01 -7.04 1.89
CA GLU A 105 -23.64 -6.51 3.09
C GLU A 105 -23.78 -4.98 3.03
N GLY A 106 -22.77 -4.29 2.47
CA GLY A 106 -22.81 -2.85 2.23
C GLY A 106 -23.93 -2.43 1.29
N ILE A 107 -24.19 -3.18 0.21
CA ILE A 107 -25.31 -2.90 -0.70
C ILE A 107 -26.66 -3.10 0.00
N LYS A 108 -26.82 -4.14 0.82
CA LYS A 108 -28.06 -4.35 1.60
C LYS A 108 -28.32 -3.24 2.60
N VAL A 109 -27.28 -2.82 3.32
CA VAL A 109 -27.37 -1.70 4.28
C VAL A 109 -27.69 -0.40 3.55
N TYR A 110 -27.08 -0.15 2.40
CA TYR A 110 -27.41 1.01 1.55
C TYR A 110 -28.88 1.01 1.14
N GLY A 111 -29.41 -0.12 0.65
CA GLY A 111 -30.82 -0.26 0.29
C GLY A 111 -31.75 0.07 1.47
N ARG A 112 -31.48 -0.50 2.65
CA ARG A 112 -32.27 -0.24 3.86
C ARG A 112 -32.22 1.21 4.31
N VAL A 113 -31.06 1.86 4.22
CA VAL A 113 -30.90 3.27 4.61
C VAL A 113 -31.57 4.19 3.60
N ALA A 114 -31.44 3.92 2.30
CA ALA A 114 -32.11 4.65 1.24
C ALA A 114 -33.64 4.53 1.36
N ASP A 115 -34.15 3.33 1.61
CA ASP A 115 -35.57 3.10 1.86
C ASP A 115 -36.03 3.85 3.11
N LEU A 116 -35.27 3.83 4.21
CA LEU A 116 -35.61 4.55 5.44
C LEU A 116 -35.66 6.08 5.21
N LEU A 117 -34.71 6.63 4.45
CA LEU A 117 -34.67 8.05 4.11
C LEU A 117 -35.85 8.44 3.21
N LEU A 118 -36.20 7.61 2.22
CA LEU A 118 -37.36 7.84 1.36
C LEU A 118 -38.68 7.75 2.13
N HIS A 119 -38.79 6.84 3.10
CA HIS A 119 -39.96 6.78 3.97
C HIS A 119 -40.00 7.95 4.96
N LEU A 120 -38.87 8.54 5.35
CA LEU A 120 -38.82 9.72 6.24
C LEU A 120 -38.95 11.06 5.50
N GLU A 121 -38.66 11.11 4.21
CA GLU A 121 -38.90 12.27 3.32
C GLU A 121 -40.29 12.23 2.69
N GLY A 122 -40.79 11.04 2.32
CA GLY A 122 -42.09 10.84 1.68
C GLY A 122 -43.24 10.61 2.65
N SER A 123 -42.96 10.10 3.86
CA SER A 123 -43.88 10.24 4.96
C SER A 123 -43.60 11.60 5.59
N GLU A 124 -44.46 12.58 5.30
CA GLU A 124 -45.08 13.27 6.42
C GLU A 124 -45.37 12.16 7.41
N VAL A 125 -44.65 12.11 8.55
CA VAL A 125 -45.04 11.20 9.63
C VAL A 125 -46.55 11.34 9.67
N PRO A 126 -47.36 10.27 9.53
CA PRO A 126 -48.75 10.39 9.90
C PRO A 126 -48.68 10.56 11.41
N THR A 127 -48.28 11.73 11.90
CA THR A 127 -49.19 12.70 12.43
C THR A 127 -50.49 11.97 12.67
N MET A 128 -50.47 11.18 13.75
CA MET A 128 -51.69 10.74 14.39
C MET A 128 -52.55 11.97 14.76
N MET A 129 -52.14 13.22 14.46
CA MET A 129 -52.96 14.42 14.55
C MET A 129 -54.21 14.40 13.65
N ASP A 130 -54.30 13.58 12.59
CA ASP A 130 -55.59 13.49 11.85
C ASP A 130 -56.65 12.63 12.57
N PHE A 131 -56.25 11.88 13.60
CA PHE A 131 -57.14 11.02 14.39
C PHE A 131 -57.24 11.41 15.87
N LEU A 132 -56.51 12.44 16.34
CA LEU A 132 -56.52 12.85 17.74
C LEU A 132 -57.27 14.19 17.94
N PRO A 133 -58.28 14.23 18.84
CA PRO A 133 -58.98 15.47 19.18
C PRO A 133 -58.03 16.50 19.83
N GLU A 134 -58.26 17.80 19.57
CA GLU A 134 -57.44 18.94 20.00
C GLU A 134 -57.16 19.03 21.51
N SER A 135 -57.89 18.27 22.34
CA SER A 135 -57.67 18.23 23.80
C SER A 135 -56.46 17.39 24.23
N LEU A 136 -55.95 16.50 23.37
CA LEU A 136 -54.80 15.63 23.66
C LEU A 136 -53.46 16.18 23.16
N THR A 137 -53.46 17.07 22.17
CA THR A 137 -52.25 17.67 21.59
C THR A 137 -51.46 18.51 22.60
N VAL A 138 -52.15 19.26 23.47
CA VAL A 138 -51.51 20.13 24.49
C VAL A 138 -50.83 19.34 25.61
N ARG A 139 -51.27 18.10 25.90
CA ARG A 139 -50.65 17.24 26.94
C ARG A 139 -49.42 16.47 26.41
N LEU A 140 -49.30 16.34 25.09
CA LEU A 140 -48.30 15.53 24.40
C LEU A 140 -47.15 16.34 23.78
N GLU A 141 -47.21 17.68 23.77
CA GLU A 141 -46.12 18.57 23.33
C GLU A 141 -44.72 18.20 23.86
N PRO A 142 -44.51 17.95 25.17
CA PRO A 142 -43.18 17.57 25.67
C PRO A 142 -42.74 16.18 25.22
N PHE A 143 -43.67 15.29 24.83
CA PHE A 143 -43.37 14.00 24.22
C PHE A 143 -43.05 14.15 22.72
N MET A 144 -43.64 15.13 22.04
CA MET A 144 -43.37 15.43 20.62
C MET A 144 -41.96 15.95 20.36
N GLU A 145 -41.38 16.74 21.28
CA GLU A 145 -39.98 17.19 21.13
C GLU A 145 -38.98 16.03 21.14
N HIS A 146 -39.21 15.01 21.95
CA HIS A 146 -38.41 13.77 21.95
C HIS A 146 -38.54 13.01 20.63
N PHE A 147 -39.74 12.93 20.04
CA PHE A 147 -39.95 12.30 18.72
C PHE A 147 -39.26 13.07 17.59
N LYS A 148 -39.27 14.41 17.63
CA LYS A 148 -38.57 15.25 16.66
C LYS A 148 -37.05 15.11 16.77
N PHE A 149 -36.51 15.07 17.99
CA PHE A 149 -35.09 14.83 18.25
C PHE A 149 -34.62 13.45 17.74
N ILE A 150 -35.42 12.41 17.93
CA ILE A 150 -35.15 11.06 17.40
C ILE A 150 -35.19 11.07 15.86
N GLY A 151 -36.18 11.71 15.26
CA GLY A 151 -36.29 11.85 13.80
C GLY A 151 -35.10 12.60 13.18
N ASP A 152 -34.67 13.70 13.79
CA ASP A 152 -33.51 14.48 13.33
C ASP A 152 -32.19 13.71 13.50
N SER A 153 -32.05 12.96 14.60
CA SER A 153 -30.90 12.08 14.84
C SER A 153 -30.81 10.95 13.80
N ILE A 154 -31.94 10.33 13.45
CA ILE A 154 -32.00 9.29 12.40
C ILE A 154 -31.66 9.87 11.03
N ARG A 155 -32.19 11.06 10.69
CA ARG A 155 -31.85 11.76 9.44
C ARG A 155 -30.36 12.12 9.39
N GLN A 156 -29.79 12.59 10.50
CA GLN A 156 -28.37 12.92 10.57
C GLN A 156 -27.49 11.67 10.45
N ALA A 157 -27.84 10.57 11.10
CA ALA A 157 -27.16 9.28 10.97
C ALA A 157 -27.26 8.73 9.53
N GLY A 158 -28.44 8.83 8.90
CA GLY A 158 -28.65 8.42 7.51
C GLY A 158 -27.83 9.25 6.52
N ARG A 159 -27.78 10.58 6.70
CA ARG A 159 -26.92 11.47 5.90
C ARG A 159 -25.43 11.17 6.10
N TRP A 160 -24.99 10.97 7.35
CA TRP A 160 -23.61 10.61 7.64
C TRP A 160 -23.22 9.28 7.00
N LEU A 161 -24.09 8.26 7.07
CA LEU A 161 -23.93 6.97 6.38
C LEU A 161 -23.88 7.14 4.87
N ALA A 162 -24.79 7.92 4.27
CA ALA A 162 -24.81 8.17 2.83
C ALA A 162 -23.54 8.87 2.35
N VAL A 163 -23.05 9.88 3.09
CA VAL A 163 -21.79 10.58 2.80
C VAL A 163 -20.60 9.63 2.96
N TRP A 164 -20.58 8.81 4.02
CA TRP A 164 -19.53 7.84 4.25
C TRP A 164 -19.48 6.79 3.13
N ILE A 165 -20.61 6.22 2.73
CA ILE A 165 -20.70 5.27 1.61
C ILE A 165 -20.28 5.94 0.29
N ALA A 166 -20.74 7.16 0.02
CA ALA A 166 -20.35 7.91 -1.18
C ALA A 166 -18.85 8.30 -1.18
N SER A 167 -18.23 8.45 -0.02
CA SER A 167 -16.78 8.66 0.11
C SER A 167 -16.00 7.38 -0.16
N VAL A 168 -16.49 6.25 0.37
CA VAL A 168 -15.92 4.92 0.12
C VAL A 168 -16.03 4.59 -1.36
N SER A 169 -17.20 4.72 -1.99
CA SER A 169 -17.39 4.38 -3.41
C SER A 169 -16.52 5.19 -4.37
N ARG A 170 -16.38 6.51 -4.15
CA ARG A 170 -15.51 7.38 -4.96
C ARG A 170 -14.03 7.01 -4.84
N GLY A 171 -13.58 6.64 -3.64
CA GLY A 171 -12.20 6.20 -3.40
C GLY A 171 -11.96 4.72 -3.75
N PHE A 172 -13.00 3.90 -3.78
CA PHE A 172 -12.88 2.44 -3.84
C PHE A 172 -12.23 1.97 -5.13
N LEU A 173 -12.65 2.48 -6.29
CA LEU A 173 -12.07 2.06 -7.57
C LEU A 173 -10.57 2.39 -7.63
N GLY A 174 -10.20 3.63 -7.30
CA GLY A 174 -8.79 4.06 -7.30
C GLY A 174 -7.92 3.29 -6.29
N ASN A 175 -8.43 3.06 -5.07
CA ASN A 175 -7.72 2.28 -4.07
C ASN A 175 -7.65 0.79 -4.42
N ALA A 176 -8.69 0.22 -5.01
CA ALA A 176 -8.71 -1.18 -5.44
C ALA A 176 -7.69 -1.42 -6.55
N PHE A 177 -7.63 -0.55 -7.57
CA PHE A 177 -6.60 -0.64 -8.60
C PHE A 177 -5.19 -0.52 -8.02
N ARG A 178 -4.96 0.43 -7.11
CA ARG A 178 -3.67 0.59 -6.42
C ARG A 178 -3.31 -0.64 -5.59
N MET A 179 -4.26 -1.22 -4.88
CA MET A 179 -4.08 -2.44 -4.09
C MET A 179 -3.73 -3.63 -4.98
N ILE A 180 -4.47 -3.86 -6.06
CA ILE A 180 -4.20 -4.94 -7.04
C ILE A 180 -2.80 -4.76 -7.64
N TYR A 181 -2.46 -3.55 -8.05
CA TYR A 181 -1.13 -3.23 -8.58
C TYR A 181 -0.01 -3.56 -7.57
N GLN A 182 -0.17 -3.13 -6.31
CA GLN A 182 0.78 -3.46 -5.24
C GLN A 182 0.89 -4.97 -5.00
N LEU A 183 -0.24 -5.68 -4.99
CA LEU A 183 -0.27 -7.13 -4.80
C LEU A 183 0.47 -7.87 -5.92
N ILE A 184 0.27 -7.47 -7.17
CA ILE A 184 0.97 -8.06 -8.32
C ILE A 184 2.49 -7.86 -8.15
N ILE A 185 2.93 -6.65 -7.80
CA ILE A 185 4.36 -6.37 -7.60
C ILE A 185 4.92 -7.19 -6.43
N ILE A 186 4.25 -7.19 -5.28
CA ILE A 186 4.69 -7.94 -4.09
C ILE A 186 4.86 -9.42 -4.45
N THR A 187 3.89 -9.97 -5.17
CA THR A 187 3.88 -11.38 -5.60
C THR A 187 5.04 -11.68 -6.55
N VAL A 188 5.18 -10.92 -7.63
CA VAL A 188 6.22 -11.15 -8.65
C VAL A 188 7.60 -10.94 -8.03
N ALA A 189 7.79 -9.88 -7.27
CA ALA A 189 9.05 -9.63 -6.58
C ALA A 189 9.37 -10.73 -5.56
N SER A 190 8.36 -11.21 -4.81
CA SER A 190 8.57 -12.29 -3.84
C SER A 190 8.97 -13.60 -4.51
N PHE A 191 8.36 -13.93 -5.65
CA PHE A 191 8.78 -15.07 -6.47
C PHE A 191 10.26 -15.02 -6.84
N TYR A 192 10.71 -13.90 -7.41
CA TYR A 192 12.11 -13.74 -7.79
C TYR A 192 13.05 -13.75 -6.60
N MET A 193 12.63 -13.16 -5.47
CA MET A 193 13.43 -13.07 -4.26
C MET A 193 13.56 -14.42 -3.54
N LEU A 194 12.52 -15.25 -3.59
CA LEU A 194 12.55 -16.62 -3.09
C LEU A 194 13.38 -17.54 -4.00
N ARG A 195 13.30 -17.37 -5.32
CA ARG A 195 14.02 -18.16 -6.32
C ARG A 195 15.51 -17.82 -6.41
N ASP A 196 15.82 -16.54 -6.62
CA ASP A 196 17.15 -16.03 -6.93
C ASP A 196 17.77 -15.24 -5.75
N GLY A 197 17.19 -15.35 -4.55
CA GLY A 197 17.66 -14.63 -3.35
C GLY A 197 19.15 -14.81 -3.06
N HIS A 198 19.70 -16.02 -3.25
CA HIS A 198 21.12 -16.30 -3.07
C HIS A 198 22.01 -15.51 -4.06
N LYS A 199 21.57 -15.35 -5.31
CA LYS A 199 22.27 -14.54 -6.32
C LYS A 199 22.19 -13.06 -5.97
N ILE A 200 21.01 -12.59 -5.57
CA ILE A 200 20.79 -11.19 -5.13
C ILE A 200 21.70 -10.86 -3.94
N LEU A 201 21.73 -11.72 -2.92
CA LEU A 201 22.63 -11.59 -1.77
C LEU A 201 24.10 -11.61 -2.19
N GLY A 202 24.49 -12.47 -3.15
CA GLY A 202 25.83 -12.48 -3.73
C GLY A 202 26.21 -11.14 -4.35
N TYR A 203 25.37 -10.61 -5.23
CA TYR A 203 25.60 -9.30 -5.87
C TYR A 203 25.69 -8.15 -4.87
N ILE A 204 24.79 -8.12 -3.87
CA ILE A 204 24.85 -7.09 -2.82
C ILE A 204 26.17 -7.18 -2.06
N LYS A 205 26.63 -8.40 -1.73
CA LYS A 205 27.92 -8.61 -1.06
C LYS A 205 29.09 -8.15 -1.93
N GLU A 206 29.06 -8.36 -3.24
CA GLU A 206 30.13 -7.94 -4.15
C GLU A 206 30.22 -6.42 -4.32
N ILE A 207 29.09 -5.73 -4.36
CA ILE A 207 29.04 -4.26 -4.53
C ILE A 207 29.47 -3.55 -3.24
N LEU A 208 29.30 -4.19 -2.08
CA LEU A 208 29.55 -3.57 -0.78
C LEU A 208 31.07 -3.51 -0.49
N PRO A 209 31.67 -2.30 -0.42
CA PRO A 209 33.11 -2.12 -0.18
C PRO A 209 33.43 -2.25 1.31
N LEU A 210 32.99 -3.34 1.94
CA LEU A 210 33.21 -3.67 3.34
C LEU A 210 34.10 -4.91 3.47
N PRO A 211 34.96 -5.00 4.50
CA PRO A 211 35.69 -6.21 4.86
C PRO A 211 34.73 -7.40 5.05
N SER A 212 35.17 -8.61 4.73
CA SER A 212 34.32 -9.82 4.78
C SER A 212 33.69 -10.05 6.15
N GLU A 213 34.43 -9.78 7.22
CA GLU A 213 34.01 -9.99 8.61
C GLU A 213 32.90 -8.99 9.03
N GLU A 214 33.08 -7.70 8.75
CA GLU A 214 32.05 -6.67 8.99
C GLU A 214 30.79 -6.90 8.15
N ARG A 215 30.97 -7.34 6.90
CA ARG A 215 29.88 -7.67 5.99
C ARG A 215 29.04 -8.81 6.57
N GLU A 216 29.66 -9.88 7.02
CA GLU A 216 28.96 -11.03 7.61
C GLU A 216 28.23 -10.66 8.90
N ASP A 217 28.83 -9.85 9.78
CA ASP A 217 28.17 -9.35 10.99
C ASP A 217 26.94 -8.48 10.65
N LEU A 218 27.05 -7.61 9.65
CA LEU A 218 25.93 -6.77 9.20
C LEU A 218 24.75 -7.59 8.66
N PHE A 219 25.02 -8.60 7.82
CA PHE A 219 23.97 -9.52 7.34
C PHE A 219 23.41 -10.38 8.48
N GLY A 220 24.23 -10.78 9.44
CA GLY A 220 23.82 -11.50 10.65
C GLY A 220 22.84 -10.68 11.50
N LYS A 221 23.17 -9.42 11.80
CA LYS A 221 22.28 -8.50 12.52
C LYS A 221 20.98 -8.25 11.77
N ALA A 222 21.05 -8.00 10.46
CA ALA A 222 19.85 -7.80 9.64
C ALA A 222 18.93 -9.02 9.69
N ARG A 223 19.50 -10.24 9.59
CA ARG A 223 18.74 -11.48 9.74
C ARG A 223 18.11 -11.59 11.12
N GLN A 224 18.86 -11.32 12.19
CA GLN A 224 18.34 -11.38 13.56
C GLN A 224 17.17 -10.43 13.79
N ILE A 225 17.24 -9.20 13.27
CA ILE A 225 16.15 -8.22 13.32
C ILE A 225 14.92 -8.74 12.58
N LEU A 226 15.10 -9.27 11.36
CA LEU A 226 14.00 -9.81 10.57
C LEU A 226 13.34 -11.02 11.25
N GLU A 227 14.12 -11.93 11.83
CA GLU A 227 13.61 -13.07 12.60
C GLU A 227 12.80 -12.61 13.81
N ALA A 228 13.29 -11.63 14.58
CA ALA A 228 12.57 -11.07 15.72
C ALA A 228 11.22 -10.44 15.31
N VAL A 229 11.21 -9.66 14.22
CA VAL A 229 9.97 -9.06 13.68
C VAL A 229 8.98 -10.13 13.24
N VAL A 230 9.45 -11.17 12.53
CA VAL A 230 8.61 -12.27 12.06
C VAL A 230 7.99 -13.04 13.23
N TYR A 231 8.78 -13.39 14.25
CA TYR A 231 8.27 -14.07 15.43
C TYR A 231 7.26 -13.19 16.19
N GLY A 232 7.53 -11.88 16.30
CA GLY A 232 6.60 -10.93 16.91
C GLY A 232 5.25 -10.85 16.18
N ILE A 233 5.27 -10.75 14.84
CA ILE A 233 4.04 -10.71 14.03
C ILE A 233 3.30 -12.05 14.13
N THR A 234 4.00 -13.17 14.06
CA THR A 234 3.37 -14.51 14.12
C THR A 234 2.72 -14.74 15.49
N PHE A 235 3.40 -14.34 16.56
CA PHE A 235 2.89 -14.45 17.92
C PHE A 235 1.65 -13.59 18.14
N THR A 236 1.71 -12.32 17.73
CA THR A 236 0.57 -11.40 17.85
C THR A 236 -0.62 -11.84 16.99
N ALA A 237 -0.38 -12.29 15.76
CA ALA A 237 -1.40 -12.84 14.88
C ALA A 237 -2.05 -14.11 15.48
N GLY A 238 -1.27 -14.99 16.10
CA GLY A 238 -1.79 -16.18 16.79
C GLY A 238 -2.71 -15.84 17.96
N ILE A 239 -2.33 -14.85 18.78
CA ILE A 239 -3.17 -14.34 19.87
C ILE A 239 -4.45 -13.72 19.31
N GLN A 240 -4.34 -12.85 18.30
CA GLN A 240 -5.48 -12.20 17.66
C GLN A 240 -6.44 -13.20 17.02
N ALA A 241 -5.92 -14.23 16.36
CA ALA A 241 -6.74 -15.29 15.76
C ALA A 241 -7.46 -16.11 16.83
N THR A 242 -6.79 -16.43 17.93
CA THR A 242 -7.40 -17.18 19.04
C THR A 242 -8.48 -16.36 19.74
N LEU A 243 -8.19 -15.11 20.07
CA LEU A 243 -9.16 -14.20 20.70
C LEU A 243 -10.33 -13.88 19.77
N GLY A 244 -10.06 -13.62 18.49
CA GLY A 244 -11.10 -13.37 17.49
C GLY A 244 -11.96 -14.59 17.22
N GLY A 245 -11.36 -15.78 17.17
CA GLY A 245 -12.09 -17.05 17.02
C GLY A 245 -12.97 -17.37 18.23
N LEU A 246 -12.44 -17.21 19.44
CA LEU A 246 -13.20 -17.43 20.68
C LEU A 246 -14.28 -16.37 20.90
N GLY A 247 -14.04 -15.12 20.51
CA GLY A 247 -15.00 -14.03 20.66
C GLY A 247 -16.13 -14.02 19.62
N TRP A 248 -16.00 -14.78 18.53
CA TRP A 248 -17.05 -14.91 17.51
C TRP A 248 -18.12 -15.95 17.88
N TRP A 249 -17.82 -16.86 18.81
CA TRP A 249 -18.76 -17.86 19.32
C TRP A 249 -19.46 -17.36 20.59
#